data_AF-A0A0Q7UFI1-F1
#
_entry.id   AF-A0A0Q7UFI1-F1
#
_cell.length_a   1.000
_cell.length_b   1.000
_cell.length_c   1.000
_cell.angle_alpha   90.00
_cell.angle_beta   90.00
_cell.angle_gamma   90.00
#
_symmetry.space_group_name_H-M   'P 1'
#
loop_
_entity.id
_entity.type
_entity.pdbx_description
1 polymer ?
#
loop_
_entity_poly.entity_id
_entity_poly.type
_entity_poly.pdbx_seq_one_letter_code
_entity_poly.pdbx_strand_id
1 'polypeptide(L)'
;MPSIRDIMAFADSPPPPGASPWAWLPPLERAGFTLVIREPWWDGHRGLRWDGCESNIHVFGPEAPEPWRHRIFRDHLRRDAEDRTRYATVKREAADAANAGRETVMQYNVRKQAVIRAIYAKAFEAAGLVS
;
A
#
# COMPACT_ATOMS: atom_id res chain seq x y z
N MET A 1 12.20 11.41 -15.83
CA MET A 1 11.76 10.70 -14.62
C MET A 1 12.81 10.98 -13.55
N PRO A 2 12.44 11.50 -12.36
CA PRO A 2 13.41 11.65 -11.28
C PRO A 2 13.95 10.27 -10.87
N SER A 3 15.24 10.20 -10.59
CA SER A 3 15.95 9.00 -10.18
C SER A 3 15.77 8.71 -8.69
N ILE A 4 16.13 7.50 -8.23
CA ILE A 4 16.15 7.13 -6.80
C ILE A 4 16.95 8.13 -5.94
N ARG A 5 17.94 8.84 -6.53
CA ARG A 5 18.72 9.86 -5.82
C ARG A 5 18.00 11.19 -5.65
N ASP A 6 16.95 11.46 -6.43
CA ASP A 6 16.24 12.75 -6.44
C ASP A 6 15.10 12.83 -5.42
N ILE A 7 14.91 11.80 -4.58
CA ILE A 7 13.87 11.71 -3.52
C ILE A 7 14.46 11.98 -2.11
N MET A 8 15.70 12.48 -2.02
CA MET A 8 16.36 12.78 -0.74
C MET A 8 16.44 14.28 -0.47
N ALA A 9 15.31 14.91 -0.15
CA ALA A 9 15.30 16.17 0.59
C ALA A 9 14.15 16.12 1.61
N PHE A 10 14.49 16.30 2.89
CA PHE A 10 13.63 15.96 4.03
C PHE A 10 13.11 17.22 4.74
N ALA A 11 11.80 17.24 4.99
CA ALA A 11 11.23 17.81 6.20
C ALA A 11 9.85 17.18 6.43
N ASP A 12 9.74 16.31 7.44
CA ASP A 12 8.47 16.00 8.08
C ASP A 12 8.66 16.29 9.57
N SER A 13 7.64 16.85 10.21
CA SER A 13 7.63 17.48 11.53
C SER A 13 8.60 16.92 12.59
N PRO A 14 9.16 17.79 13.45
CA PRO A 14 10.16 17.38 14.42
C PRO A 14 9.56 16.34 15.39
N PRO A 15 10.29 15.25 15.65
CA PRO A 15 9.92 14.30 16.70
C PRO A 15 9.96 14.98 18.08
N PRO A 16 9.40 14.34 19.13
CA PRO A 16 9.63 14.78 20.50
C PRO A 16 11.13 14.99 20.77
N PRO A 17 11.53 15.96 21.60
CA PRO A 17 12.93 16.18 21.94
C PRO A 17 13.61 14.88 22.40
N GLY A 18 14.69 14.49 21.72
CA GLY A 18 15.45 13.27 22.01
C GLY A 18 15.04 12.01 21.23
N ALA A 19 13.98 12.06 20.43
CA ALA A 19 13.63 10.98 19.51
C ALA A 19 14.10 11.29 18.09
N SER A 20 14.43 10.25 17.30
CA SER A 20 14.57 10.39 15.85
C SER A 20 13.17 10.52 15.25
N PRO A 21 12.93 11.37 14.23
CA PRO A 21 11.80 11.11 13.38
C PRO A 21 12.03 9.71 12.81
N TRP A 22 11.00 8.87 12.76
CA TRP A 22 11.12 7.49 12.26
C TRP A 22 11.82 6.48 13.19
N ALA A 23 11.55 6.49 14.49
CA ALA A 23 12.04 5.44 15.42
C ALA A 23 11.72 3.99 14.97
N TRP A 24 10.74 3.81 14.10
CA TRP A 24 10.38 2.54 13.45
C TRP A 24 11.33 2.11 12.31
N LEU A 25 12.08 3.03 11.69
CA LEU A 25 12.88 2.72 10.49
C LEU A 25 14.13 1.89 10.82
N PRO A 26 14.99 2.27 11.80
CA PRO A 26 16.18 1.49 12.12
C PRO A 26 15.93 0.00 12.46
N PRO A 27 14.88 -0.39 13.23
CA PRO A 27 14.61 -1.81 13.45
C PRO A 27 14.15 -2.54 12.18
N LEU A 28 13.43 -1.89 11.26
CA LEU A 28 13.04 -2.50 9.98
C LEU A 28 14.22 -2.66 9.03
N GLU A 29 15.13 -1.68 8.98
CA GLU A 29 16.37 -1.78 8.20
C GLU A 29 17.26 -2.92 8.68
N ARG A 30 17.41 -3.09 10.01
CA ARG A 30 18.12 -4.24 10.59
C ARG A 30 17.46 -5.57 10.27
N ALA A 31 16.14 -5.58 10.06
CA ALA A 31 15.40 -6.76 9.63
C ALA A 31 15.48 -7.01 8.10
N GLY A 32 16.20 -6.16 7.34
CA GLY A 32 16.44 -6.33 5.91
C GLY A 32 15.50 -5.51 5.01
N PHE A 33 14.62 -4.68 5.57
CA PHE A 33 13.73 -3.84 4.76
C PHE A 33 14.42 -2.55 4.31
N THR A 34 14.27 -2.23 3.02
CA THR A 34 14.74 -0.98 2.43
C THR A 34 13.56 -0.06 2.20
N LEU A 35 13.67 1.20 2.61
CA LEU A 35 12.65 2.21 2.33
C LEU A 35 12.73 2.68 0.87
N VAL A 36 11.69 2.40 0.09
CA VAL A 36 11.65 2.59 -1.37
C VAL A 36 10.61 3.62 -1.84
N ILE A 37 9.60 3.93 -1.03
CA ILE A 37 8.55 4.91 -1.36
C ILE A 37 8.44 5.95 -0.25
N ARG A 38 8.30 7.23 -0.64
CA ARG A 38 8.02 8.35 0.25
C ARG A 38 7.01 9.29 -0.40
N GLU A 39 5.82 9.38 0.17
CA GLU A 39 4.73 10.19 -0.38
C GLU A 39 4.12 11.06 0.74
N PRO A 40 4.78 12.16 1.14
CA PRO A 40 4.27 13.06 2.19
C PRO A 40 2.85 13.57 1.93
N TRP A 41 2.50 13.78 0.66
CA TRP A 41 1.18 14.25 0.22
C TRP A 41 0.07 13.19 0.34
N TRP A 42 0.42 11.94 0.64
CA TRP A 42 -0.53 10.85 0.84
C TRP A 42 -0.44 10.35 2.28
N ASP A 43 -0.89 11.18 3.21
CA ASP A 43 -0.93 10.89 4.65
C ASP A 43 0.40 10.41 5.22
N GLY A 44 1.51 10.96 4.72
CA GLY A 44 2.85 10.57 5.14
C GLY A 44 3.25 9.14 4.76
N HIS A 45 2.64 8.55 3.72
CA HIS A 45 2.89 7.16 3.32
C HIS A 45 4.38 6.89 3.05
N ARG A 46 4.87 5.78 3.61
CA ARG A 46 6.21 5.24 3.39
C ARG A 46 6.08 3.76 3.03
N GLY A 47 6.72 3.35 1.95
CA GLY A 47 6.74 1.95 1.52
C GLY A 47 8.13 1.38 1.66
N LEU A 48 8.28 0.31 2.45
CA LEU A 48 9.51 -0.46 2.54
C LEU A 48 9.34 -1.79 1.82
N ARG A 49 10.43 -2.30 1.27
CA ARG A 49 10.47 -3.58 0.56
C ARG A 49 11.62 -4.43 1.09
N TRP A 50 11.39 -5.73 1.19
CA TRP A 50 12.46 -6.69 1.38
C TRP A 50 12.45 -7.73 0.25
N ASP A 51 13.54 -7.79 -0.50
CA ASP A 51 13.67 -8.69 -1.65
C ASP A 51 13.93 -10.15 -1.25
N GLY A 52 14.28 -10.42 0.00
CA GLY A 52 14.45 -11.78 0.51
C GLY A 52 13.14 -12.58 0.60
N CYS A 53 11.97 -11.93 0.60
CA CYS A 53 10.67 -12.61 0.60
C CYS A 53 9.53 -11.85 -0.12
N GLU A 54 9.85 -11.05 -1.14
CA GLU A 54 8.87 -10.24 -1.91
C GLU A 54 7.83 -9.52 -1.03
N SER A 55 8.25 -8.99 0.11
CA SER A 55 7.34 -8.38 1.09
C SER A 55 7.42 -6.87 1.06
N ASN A 56 6.26 -6.23 1.23
CA ASN A 56 6.12 -4.78 1.31
C ASN A 56 5.51 -4.38 2.67
N ILE A 57 6.10 -3.36 3.30
CA ILE A 57 5.56 -2.72 4.50
C ILE A 57 5.08 -1.32 4.10
N HIS A 58 3.84 -1.01 4.43
CA HIS A 58 3.27 0.32 4.27
C HIS A 58 3.12 0.97 5.64
N VAL A 59 3.77 2.10 5.84
CA VAL A 59 3.66 2.94 7.04
C VAL A 59 2.90 4.19 6.65
N PHE A 60 1.93 4.58 7.47
CA PHE A 60 1.13 5.79 7.28
C PHE A 60 1.17 6.65 8.54
N GLY A 61 0.77 7.92 8.42
CA GLY A 61 0.57 8.81 9.55
C GLY A 61 -0.53 8.31 10.50
N PRO A 62 -0.55 8.79 11.76
CA PRO A 62 -1.48 8.31 12.78
C PRO A 62 -2.96 8.50 12.42
N GLU A 63 -3.28 9.57 11.70
CA GLU A 63 -4.65 9.91 11.29
C GLU A 63 -5.04 9.36 9.91
N ALA A 64 -4.16 8.56 9.28
CA ALA A 64 -4.42 8.07 7.93
C ALA A 64 -5.61 7.09 7.90
N PRO A 65 -6.55 7.24 6.96
CA PRO A 65 -7.68 6.31 6.80
C PRO A 65 -7.25 4.98 6.16
N GLU A 66 -6.14 4.96 5.43
CA GLU A 66 -5.70 3.83 4.60
C GLU A 66 -5.52 2.52 5.37
N PRO A 67 -4.89 2.46 6.57
CA PRO A 67 -4.83 1.25 7.38
C PRO A 67 -6.20 0.67 7.74
N TRP A 68 -7.21 1.52 7.96
CA TRP A 68 -8.59 1.09 8.23
C TRP A 68 -9.24 0.51 6.97
N ARG A 69 -9.06 1.18 5.83
CA ARG A 69 -9.52 0.68 4.52
C ARG A 69 -8.93 -0.69 4.20
N HIS A 70 -7.63 -0.89 4.46
CA HIS A 70 -6.97 -2.19 4.28
C HIS A 70 -7.60 -3.29 5.15
N ARG A 71 -7.91 -2.99 6.42
CA ARG A 71 -8.57 -3.94 7.33
C ARG A 71 -9.98 -4.30 6.84
N ILE A 72 -10.79 -3.31 6.49
CA ILE A 72 -12.15 -3.52 5.97
C ILE A 72 -12.11 -4.39 4.71
N PHE A 73 -11.24 -4.07 3.75
CA PHE A 73 -11.09 -4.83 2.53
C PHE A 73 -10.66 -6.28 2.79
N ARG A 74 -9.64 -6.48 3.64
CA ARG A 74 -9.17 -7.82 4.04
C ARG A 74 -10.28 -8.63 4.69
N ASP A 75 -11.00 -8.02 5.62
CA ASP A 75 -12.02 -8.72 6.39
C ASP A 75 -13.22 -9.07 5.52
N HIS A 76 -13.61 -8.21 4.57
CA HIS A 76 -14.55 -8.52 3.50
C HIS A 76 -14.11 -9.72 2.64
N LEU A 77 -12.87 -9.73 2.16
CA LEU A 77 -12.36 -10.85 1.35
C LEU A 77 -12.23 -12.17 2.14
N ARG A 78 -12.15 -12.13 3.46
CA ARG A 78 -12.16 -13.36 4.28
C ARG A 78 -13.54 -13.99 4.36
N ARG A 79 -14.58 -13.17 4.51
CA ARG A 79 -15.99 -13.59 4.61
C ARG A 79 -16.63 -13.90 3.26
N ASP A 80 -16.22 -13.23 2.19
CA ASP A 80 -16.81 -13.38 0.85
C ASP A 80 -15.85 -14.13 -0.10
N ALA A 81 -16.17 -15.39 -0.38
CA ALA A 81 -15.37 -16.24 -1.25
C ALA A 81 -15.48 -15.87 -2.74
N GLU A 82 -16.61 -15.29 -3.15
CA GLU A 82 -16.84 -14.88 -4.54
C GLU A 82 -15.96 -13.66 -4.86
N ASP A 83 -16.04 -12.61 -4.03
CA ASP A 83 -15.23 -11.41 -4.22
C ASP A 83 -13.73 -11.71 -4.03
N ARG A 84 -13.36 -12.64 -3.13
CA ARG A 84 -11.97 -13.12 -3.01
C ARG A 84 -11.48 -13.79 -4.29
N THR A 85 -12.29 -14.65 -4.89
CA THR A 85 -11.94 -15.34 -6.14
C THR A 85 -11.82 -14.34 -7.28
N ARG A 86 -12.82 -13.45 -7.41
CA ARG A 86 -12.82 -12.38 -8.41
C ARG A 86 -11.60 -11.47 -8.28
N TYR A 87 -11.26 -11.03 -7.07
CA TYR A 87 -10.08 -10.22 -6.82
C TYR A 87 -8.79 -10.95 -7.20
N ALA A 88 -8.67 -12.23 -6.83
CA ALA A 88 -7.49 -13.03 -7.14
C ALA A 88 -7.32 -13.23 -8.65
N THR A 89 -8.39 -13.52 -9.39
CA THR A 89 -8.37 -13.66 -10.85
C THR A 89 -7.88 -12.37 -11.51
N VAL A 90 -8.52 -11.24 -11.21
CA VAL A 90 -8.19 -9.94 -11.81
C VAL A 90 -6.78 -9.49 -11.44
N LYS A 91 -6.30 -9.82 -10.24
CA LYS A 91 -4.93 -9.52 -9.81
C LYS A 91 -3.89 -10.30 -10.62
N ARG A 92 -4.17 -11.57 -10.95
CA ARG A 92 -3.30 -12.42 -11.79
C ARG A 92 -3.31 -11.95 -13.23
N GLU A 93 -4.48 -11.76 -13.82
CA GLU A 93 -4.62 -11.25 -15.20
C GLU A 93 -3.93 -9.90 -15.39
N ALA A 94 -4.07 -8.99 -14.42
CA ALA A 94 -3.37 -7.71 -14.45
C ALA A 94 -1.85 -7.88 -14.37
N ALA A 95 -1.34 -8.82 -13.56
CA ALA A 95 0.08 -9.08 -13.43
C ALA A 95 0.65 -9.69 -14.72
N ASP A 96 -0.05 -10.66 -15.31
CA ASP A 96 0.34 -11.29 -16.58
C ASP A 96 0.40 -10.26 -17.70
N ALA A 97 -0.63 -9.42 -17.83
CA ALA A 97 -0.66 -8.36 -18.83
C ALA A 97 0.44 -7.30 -18.61
N ALA A 98 0.67 -6.89 -17.36
CA ALA A 98 1.71 -5.92 -17.03
C ALA A 98 3.11 -6.46 -17.32
N ASN A 99 3.37 -7.73 -17.00
CA ASN A 99 4.63 -8.39 -17.28
C ASN A 99 4.87 -8.52 -18.79
N ALA A 100 3.87 -8.98 -19.55
CA ALA A 100 3.94 -9.10 -21.00
C ALA A 100 4.18 -7.74 -21.68
N GLY A 101 3.54 -6.69 -21.18
CA GLY A 101 3.64 -5.33 -21.72
C GLY A 101 4.83 -4.51 -21.21
N ARG A 102 5.64 -5.04 -20.27
CA ARG A 102 6.65 -4.26 -19.51
C ARG A 102 6.06 -2.97 -18.92
N GLU A 103 4.86 -3.09 -18.37
CA GLU A 103 4.09 -1.98 -17.86
C GLU A 103 4.61 -1.48 -16.51
N THR A 104 4.28 -0.23 -16.20
CA THR A 104 4.52 0.36 -14.89
C THR A 104 3.54 -0.19 -13.84
N VAL A 105 3.91 -0.05 -12.57
CA VAL A 105 3.02 -0.37 -11.43
C VAL A 105 1.69 0.39 -11.50
N MET A 106 1.68 1.60 -12.05
CA MET A 106 0.46 2.39 -12.23
C MET A 106 -0.50 1.77 -13.24
N GLN A 107 0.01 1.29 -14.38
CA GLN A 107 -0.79 0.60 -15.39
C GLN A 107 -1.36 -0.72 -14.84
N TYR A 108 -0.53 -1.50 -14.16
CA TYR A 108 -0.96 -2.68 -13.41
C TYR A 108 -2.09 -2.36 -12.41
N ASN A 109 -1.98 -1.25 -11.68
CA ASN A 109 -3.00 -0.82 -10.71
C ASN A 109 -4.31 -0.40 -11.38
N VAL A 110 -4.26 0.30 -12.51
CA VAL A 110 -5.44 0.69 -13.29
C VAL A 110 -6.25 -0.51 -13.73
N ARG A 111 -5.60 -1.59 -14.21
CA ARG A 111 -6.27 -2.81 -14.70
C ARG A 111 -7.22 -3.45 -13.68
N LYS A 112 -6.85 -3.44 -12.41
CA LYS A 112 -7.63 -4.02 -11.31
C LYS A 112 -8.50 -3.01 -10.56
N GLN A 113 -8.37 -1.72 -10.87
CA GLN A 113 -8.97 -0.64 -10.08
C GLN A 113 -10.50 -0.73 -10.00
N ALA A 114 -11.18 -1.00 -11.13
CA ALA A 114 -12.63 -1.05 -11.16
C ALA A 114 -13.18 -2.15 -10.24
N VAL A 115 -12.55 -3.31 -10.24
CA VAL A 115 -12.93 -4.46 -9.39
C VAL A 115 -12.66 -4.16 -7.92
N ILE A 116 -11.50 -3.58 -7.60
CA ILE A 116 -11.19 -3.16 -6.23
C ILE A 116 -12.23 -2.16 -5.71
N ARG A 117 -12.65 -1.18 -6.53
CA ARG A 117 -13.68 -0.19 -6.14
C ARG A 117 -15.04 -0.84 -5.91
N ALA A 118 -15.44 -1.79 -6.76
CA ALA A 118 -16.71 -2.52 -6.58
C ALA A 118 -16.71 -3.35 -5.29
N ILE A 119 -15.58 -3.99 -4.96
CA ILE A 119 -15.42 -4.72 -3.69
C ILE A 119 -15.45 -3.76 -2.51
N TYR A 120 -14.79 -2.59 -2.61
CA TYR A 120 -14.85 -1.58 -1.54
C TYR A 120 -16.26 -1.10 -1.25
N ALA A 121 -17.10 -0.90 -2.27
CA ALA A 121 -18.50 -0.50 -2.07
C ALA A 121 -19.23 -1.50 -1.17
N LYS A 122 -19.21 -2.80 -1.55
CA LYS A 122 -19.78 -3.89 -0.75
C LYS A 122 -19.15 -4.00 0.64
N ALA A 123 -17.83 -3.81 0.74
CA ALA A 123 -17.11 -3.91 2.01
C ALA A 123 -17.49 -2.78 2.97
N PHE A 124 -17.74 -1.57 2.48
CA PHE A 124 -18.19 -0.43 3.28
C PHE A 124 -19.65 -0.59 3.70
N GLU A 125 -20.53 -1.08 2.82
CA GLU A 125 -21.91 -1.44 3.17
C GLU A 125 -21.93 -2.50 4.27
N ALA A 126 -21.15 -3.57 4.12
CA ALA A 126 -21.05 -4.65 5.11
C ALA A 126 -20.43 -4.18 6.45
N ALA A 127 -19.63 -3.12 6.44
CA ALA A 127 -19.08 -2.49 7.63
C ALA A 127 -20.00 -1.41 8.25
N GLY A 128 -21.16 -1.13 7.64
CA GLY A 128 -22.11 -0.12 8.11
C GLY A 128 -21.63 1.32 7.95
N LEU A 129 -20.69 1.57 7.03
CA LEU A 129 -20.12 2.89 6.79
C LEU A 129 -20.86 3.69 5.72
N VAL A 130 -21.67 3.01 4.89
CA VAL A 130 -22.51 3.60 3.85
C VAL A 130 -23.84 2.84 3.79
N SER A 131 -24.88 3.51 3.29
CA SER A 131 -26.27 3.03 3.21
C SER A 131 -26.79 3.04 1.78
#